data_AF-A0A354A4Z1-F1
#
_entry.id   AF-A0A354A4Z1-F1
#
_cell.length_a   1.000
_cell.length_b   1.000
_cell.length_c   1.000
_cell.angle_alpha   90.00
_cell.angle_beta   90.00
_cell.angle_gamma   90.00
#
_symmetry.space_group_name_H-M   'P 1'
#
loop_
_entity.id
_entity.type
_entity.pdbx_description
1 polymer ?
#
loop_
_entity_poly.entity_id
_entity_poly.type
_entity_poly.pdbx_seq_one_letter_code
_entity_poly.pdbx_strand_id
1 'polypeptide(L)'
;MINKRRVLITGLGMATSLGLDVEENWHKALSGISGIGKLSLPHTENSPVRAVGSITEADWNRIQHEFRDDAAKEGERRTLFALWAAQSALKDAGLVTSASSVKRQALNSELGIPISNLRSDRCGVVMAAGLGINRLEDIHRWTNKDGKFDYLKFGQEYKDVHRESLVKNNSNRPASLIAERFCLHGYNATITTACAS
;
A
#
# COMPACT_ATOMS: atom_id res chain seq x y z
N MET A 1 17.21 -35.80 9.94
CA MET A 1 17.07 -35.04 8.67
C MET A 1 15.97 -34.01 8.84
N ILE A 2 16.25 -32.72 8.59
CA ILE A 2 15.20 -31.69 8.56
C ILE A 2 14.34 -31.97 7.33
N ASN A 3 13.09 -32.40 7.54
CA ASN A 3 12.14 -32.61 6.46
C ASN A 3 11.72 -31.23 5.90
N LYS A 4 12.33 -30.81 4.78
CA LYS A 4 12.04 -29.52 4.14
C LYS A 4 10.60 -29.54 3.63
N ARG A 5 9.80 -28.55 4.04
CA ARG A 5 8.43 -28.38 3.56
C ARG A 5 8.45 -27.81 2.14
N ARG A 6 7.57 -28.31 1.27
CA ARG A 6 7.29 -27.69 -0.04
C ARG A 6 6.50 -26.40 0.19
N VAL A 7 6.82 -25.38 -0.59
CA VAL A 7 6.13 -24.09 -0.59
C VAL A 7 5.50 -23.89 -1.96
N LEU A 8 4.25 -23.43 -1.98
CA LEU A 8 3.45 -23.22 -3.19
C LEU A 8 2.91 -21.79 -3.18
N ILE A 9 2.64 -21.23 -4.36
CA ILE A 9 1.93 -19.97 -4.53
C ILE A 9 0.47 -20.32 -4.80
N THR A 10 -0.44 -19.82 -3.96
CA THR A 10 -1.88 -20.13 -4.05
C THR A 10 -2.72 -18.93 -4.45
N GLY A 11 -2.18 -17.72 -4.40
CA GLY A 11 -2.88 -16.52 -4.82
C GLY A 11 -1.93 -15.38 -5.14
N LEU A 12 -2.34 -14.53 -6.08
CA LEU A 12 -1.60 -13.37 -6.56
C LEU A 12 -2.44 -12.10 -6.46
N GLY A 13 -1.77 -10.98 -6.27
CA GLY A 13 -2.41 -9.68 -6.23
C GLY A 13 -1.41 -8.58 -6.51
N MET A 14 -1.89 -7.49 -7.11
CA MET A 14 -1.02 -6.40 -7.54
C MET A 14 -1.78 -5.08 -7.68
N ALA A 15 -1.04 -3.99 -7.62
CA ALA A 15 -1.47 -2.67 -8.06
C ALA A 15 -0.31 -2.07 -8.87
N THR A 16 -0.47 -1.98 -10.19
CA THR A 16 0.59 -1.51 -11.10
C THR A 16 0.05 -0.48 -12.09
N SER A 17 0.95 0.18 -12.82
CA SER A 17 0.58 1.11 -13.88
C SER A 17 -0.13 0.46 -15.08
N LEU A 18 -0.20 -0.87 -15.16
CA LEU A 18 -1.00 -1.60 -16.13
C LEU A 18 -2.41 -1.96 -15.62
N GLY A 19 -2.68 -1.79 -14.32
CA GLY A 19 -3.99 -2.00 -13.71
C GLY A 19 -3.93 -2.69 -12.35
N LEU A 20 -5.11 -3.07 -11.84
CA LEU A 20 -5.30 -3.63 -10.50
C LEU A 20 -5.61 -5.14 -10.48
N ASP A 21 -5.77 -5.76 -11.66
CA ASP A 21 -6.10 -7.17 -11.84
C ASP A 21 -4.92 -7.95 -12.43
N VAL A 22 -4.65 -9.14 -11.91
CA VAL A 22 -3.46 -9.94 -12.30
C VAL A 22 -3.55 -10.40 -13.75
N GLU A 23 -4.69 -10.93 -14.18
CA GLU A 23 -4.89 -11.44 -15.54
C GLU A 23 -4.86 -10.31 -16.56
N GLU A 24 -5.52 -9.19 -16.27
CA GLU A 24 -5.49 -8.01 -17.13
C GLU A 24 -4.06 -7.47 -17.29
N ASN A 25 -3.31 -7.36 -16.19
CA ASN A 25 -1.91 -6.93 -16.22
C ASN A 25 -1.06 -7.87 -17.08
N TRP A 26 -1.23 -9.18 -16.91
CA TRP A 26 -0.49 -10.20 -17.64
C TRP A 26 -0.77 -10.13 -19.14
N HIS A 27 -2.04 -10.05 -19.53
CA HIS A 27 -2.43 -9.89 -20.92
C HIS A 27 -1.86 -8.61 -21.55
N LYS A 28 -1.93 -7.47 -20.84
CA LYS A 28 -1.35 -6.20 -21.30
C LYS A 28 0.16 -6.30 -21.49
N ALA A 29 0.86 -6.88 -20.53
CA ALA A 29 2.31 -7.08 -20.59
C ALA A 29 2.71 -7.95 -21.80
N LEU A 30 2.03 -9.08 -22.02
CA LEU A 30 2.28 -9.96 -23.17
C LEU A 30 1.94 -9.29 -24.51
N SER A 31 0.99 -8.35 -24.51
CA SER A 31 0.58 -7.59 -25.69
C SER A 31 1.50 -6.38 -25.97
N GLY A 32 2.55 -6.19 -25.18
CA GLY A 32 3.47 -5.06 -25.32
C GLY A 32 2.87 -3.71 -24.95
N ILE A 33 1.77 -3.70 -24.19
CA ILE A 33 1.16 -2.46 -23.70
C ILE A 33 2.06 -1.86 -22.62
N SER A 34 2.45 -0.61 -22.81
CA SER A 34 3.25 0.13 -21.84
C SER A 34 2.35 0.79 -20.78
N GLY A 35 2.71 0.60 -19.51
CA GLY A 35 2.12 1.36 -18.39
C GLY A 35 2.84 2.69 -18.12
N ILE A 36 3.84 3.05 -18.93
CA ILE A 36 4.60 4.29 -18.77
C ILE A 36 3.88 5.42 -19.51
N GLY A 37 3.51 6.46 -18.76
CA GLY A 37 2.84 7.64 -19.28
C GLY A 37 3.58 8.94 -18.95
N LYS A 38 3.01 10.05 -19.40
CA LYS A 38 3.52 11.39 -19.07
C LYS A 38 3.35 11.66 -17.58
N LEU A 39 4.39 12.22 -16.96
CA LEU A 39 4.29 12.72 -15.59
C LEU A 39 3.23 13.83 -15.51
N SER A 40 2.21 13.60 -14.68
CA SER A 40 1.01 14.46 -14.54
C SER A 40 0.75 14.91 -13.11
N LEU A 41 1.73 14.76 -12.20
CA LEU A 41 1.60 15.25 -10.83
C LEU A 41 1.74 16.78 -10.77
N PRO A 42 1.06 17.45 -9.82
CA PRO A 42 1.24 18.89 -9.62
C PRO A 42 2.70 19.26 -9.37
N HIS A 43 3.12 20.45 -9.81
CA HIS A 43 4.46 21.00 -9.56
C HIS A 43 5.61 20.21 -10.20
N THR A 44 5.32 19.46 -11.28
CA THR A 44 6.31 18.68 -12.03
C THR A 44 6.67 19.29 -13.38
N GLU A 45 6.25 20.54 -13.65
CA GLU A 45 6.44 21.20 -14.95
C GLU A 45 7.91 21.32 -15.33
N ASN A 46 8.78 21.54 -14.33
CA ASN A 46 10.23 21.70 -14.46
C ASN A 46 11.01 20.40 -14.18
N SER A 47 10.32 19.28 -13.92
CA SER A 47 11.00 18.00 -13.69
C SER A 47 11.73 17.55 -14.97
N PRO A 48 13.01 17.16 -14.89
CA PRO A 48 13.71 16.55 -16.02
C PRO A 48 13.14 15.16 -16.35
N VAL A 49 12.49 14.51 -15.39
CA VAL A 49 11.76 13.25 -15.59
C VAL A 49 10.38 13.55 -16.14
N ARG A 50 10.05 12.97 -17.30
CA ARG A 50 8.78 13.19 -18.01
C ARG A 50 7.96 11.92 -18.23
N ALA A 51 8.54 10.75 -17.99
CA ALA A 51 7.94 9.44 -18.20
C ALA A 51 7.93 8.64 -16.90
N VAL A 52 6.76 8.16 -16.47
CA VAL A 52 6.57 7.43 -15.21
C VAL A 52 5.52 6.34 -15.34
N GLY A 53 5.68 5.25 -14.59
CA GLY A 53 4.61 4.29 -14.35
C GLY A 53 3.71 4.78 -13.23
N SER A 54 2.47 5.13 -13.55
CA SER A 54 1.50 5.66 -12.59
C SER A 54 0.25 4.79 -12.55
N ILE A 55 -0.30 4.58 -11.35
CA ILE A 55 -1.67 4.11 -11.19
C ILE A 55 -2.61 5.15 -11.80
N THR A 56 -3.61 4.70 -12.57
CA THR A 56 -4.58 5.61 -13.18
C THR A 56 -5.43 6.32 -12.11
N GLU A 57 -6.02 7.47 -12.42
CA GLU A 57 -6.90 8.16 -11.47
C GLU A 57 -8.12 7.31 -11.11
N ALA A 58 -8.67 6.58 -12.06
CA ALA A 58 -9.79 5.66 -11.84
C ALA A 58 -9.41 4.54 -10.85
N ASP A 59 -8.25 3.90 -11.05
CA ASP A 59 -7.75 2.86 -10.16
C ASP A 59 -7.39 3.40 -8.77
N TRP A 60 -6.79 4.59 -8.72
CA TRP A 60 -6.49 5.27 -7.47
C TRP A 60 -7.76 5.54 -6.66
N ASN A 61 -8.81 6.08 -7.29
CA ASN A 61 -10.10 6.29 -6.66
C ASN A 61 -10.72 4.98 -6.17
N ARG A 62 -10.56 3.88 -6.92
CA ARG A 62 -11.01 2.53 -6.51
C ARG A 62 -10.32 2.06 -5.23
N ILE A 63 -9.00 2.19 -5.18
CA ILE A 63 -8.19 1.85 -4.00
C ILE A 63 -8.60 2.70 -2.80
N GLN A 64 -8.73 4.02 -2.99
CA GLN A 64 -9.13 4.92 -1.91
C GLN A 64 -10.55 4.65 -1.41
N HIS A 65 -11.46 4.22 -2.28
CA HIS A 65 -12.82 3.87 -1.89
C HIS A 65 -12.83 2.59 -1.03
N GLU A 66 -12.14 1.54 -1.48
CA GLU A 66 -12.05 0.26 -0.77
C GLU A 66 -11.39 0.41 0.62
N PHE A 67 -10.31 1.19 0.68
CA PHE A 67 -9.54 1.43 1.90
C PHE A 67 -9.77 2.82 2.47
N ARG A 68 -11.02 3.33 2.41
CA ARG A 68 -11.37 4.72 2.78
C ARG A 68 -10.77 5.17 4.10
N ASP A 69 -10.90 4.34 5.12
CA ASP A 69 -10.43 4.72 6.44
C ASP A 69 -8.90 4.68 6.55
N ASP A 70 -8.21 3.74 5.87
CA ASP A 70 -6.75 3.70 5.84
C ASP A 70 -6.22 4.82 4.94
N ALA A 71 -6.95 5.22 3.91
CA ALA A 71 -6.65 6.39 3.11
C ALA A 71 -6.75 7.67 3.96
N ALA A 72 -7.75 7.76 4.84
CA ALA A 72 -7.90 8.87 5.78
C ALA A 72 -6.85 8.85 6.91
N LYS A 73 -6.57 7.67 7.46
CA LYS A 73 -5.64 7.51 8.59
C LYS A 73 -4.20 7.53 8.14
N GLU A 74 -3.83 6.75 7.13
CA GLU A 74 -2.45 6.56 6.67
C GLU A 74 -2.09 7.55 5.55
N GLY A 75 -2.92 7.63 4.50
CA GLY A 75 -2.74 8.57 3.37
C GLY A 75 -1.53 8.27 2.48
N GLU A 76 -0.74 7.25 2.78
CA GLU A 76 0.43 6.84 2.01
C GLU A 76 0.05 5.87 0.89
N ARG A 77 0.41 6.22 -0.35
CA ARG A 77 0.14 5.41 -1.55
C ARG A 77 0.65 3.97 -1.42
N ARG A 78 1.89 3.79 -0.95
CA ARG A 78 2.52 2.48 -0.79
C ARG A 78 1.73 1.56 0.14
N THR A 79 1.26 2.09 1.27
CA THR A 79 0.39 1.37 2.19
C THR A 79 -0.90 0.91 1.51
N LEU A 80 -1.58 1.82 0.78
CA LEU A 80 -2.83 1.46 0.10
C LEU A 80 -2.63 0.46 -1.05
N PHE A 81 -1.52 0.56 -1.79
CA PHE A 81 -1.17 -0.40 -2.84
C PHE A 81 -0.90 -1.80 -2.25
N ALA A 82 -0.20 -1.85 -1.12
CA ALA A 82 0.08 -3.10 -0.42
C ALA A 82 -1.20 -3.74 0.12
N LEU A 83 -2.11 -2.95 0.71
CA LEU A 83 -3.41 -3.43 1.17
C LEU A 83 -4.26 -3.98 0.02
N TRP A 84 -4.30 -3.27 -1.11
CA TRP A 84 -4.97 -3.75 -2.32
C TRP A 84 -4.39 -5.08 -2.80
N ALA A 85 -3.08 -5.15 -3.01
CA ALA A 85 -2.40 -6.35 -3.49
C ALA A 85 -2.59 -7.54 -2.53
N ALA A 86 -2.52 -7.32 -1.22
CA ALA A 86 -2.75 -8.36 -0.22
C ALA A 86 -4.20 -8.86 -0.23
N GLN A 87 -5.19 -7.97 -0.30
CA GLN A 87 -6.60 -8.34 -0.40
C GLN A 87 -6.87 -9.19 -1.64
N SER A 88 -6.35 -8.77 -2.80
CA SER A 88 -6.46 -9.51 -4.05
C SER A 88 -5.81 -10.89 -3.95
N ALA A 89 -4.60 -10.99 -3.40
CA ALA A 89 -3.88 -12.27 -3.26
C ALA A 89 -4.59 -13.24 -2.30
N LEU A 90 -5.11 -12.75 -1.18
CA LEU A 90 -5.87 -13.58 -0.24
C LEU A 90 -7.20 -14.04 -0.84
N LYS A 91 -7.85 -13.19 -1.65
CA LYS A 91 -9.09 -13.55 -2.36
C LYS A 91 -8.83 -14.60 -3.43
N ASP A 92 -7.78 -14.44 -4.22
CA ASP A 92 -7.35 -15.40 -5.25
C ASP A 92 -6.99 -16.76 -4.64
N ALA A 93 -6.34 -16.76 -3.46
CA ALA A 93 -6.08 -17.96 -2.67
C ALA A 93 -7.33 -18.60 -2.03
N GLY A 94 -8.52 -17.99 -2.17
CA GLY A 94 -9.75 -18.46 -1.53
C GLY A 94 -9.74 -18.33 -0.01
N LEU A 95 -8.85 -17.51 0.57
CA LEU A 95 -8.68 -17.37 2.01
C LEU A 95 -9.60 -16.31 2.61
N VAL A 96 -10.07 -15.34 1.84
CA VAL A 96 -11.04 -14.33 2.27
C VAL A 96 -12.19 -14.22 1.26
N THR A 97 -13.42 -14.06 1.76
CA THR A 97 -14.59 -13.81 0.92
C THR A 97 -14.89 -12.31 0.85
N SER A 98 -15.37 -11.84 -0.29
CA SER A 98 -15.70 -10.43 -0.57
C SER A 98 -16.87 -9.87 0.27
N ALA A 99 -17.42 -10.65 1.21
CA ALA A 99 -18.60 -10.30 2.01
C ALA A 99 -18.29 -9.50 3.28
N SER A 100 -17.03 -9.14 3.53
CA SER A 100 -16.65 -8.42 4.74
C SER A 100 -16.53 -6.92 4.51
N SER A 101 -17.67 -6.29 4.19
CA SER A 101 -17.96 -4.95 4.69
C SER A 101 -18.14 -5.02 6.22
N VAL A 102 -17.09 -5.45 6.93
CA VAL A 102 -17.02 -5.33 8.39
C VAL A 102 -16.88 -3.84 8.64
N LYS A 103 -18.02 -3.16 8.78
CA LYS A 103 -18.10 -1.85 9.42
C LYS A 103 -17.22 -1.93 10.67
N ARG A 104 -16.19 -1.07 10.73
CA ARG A 104 -15.39 -0.79 11.92
C ARG A 104 -16.26 -0.17 13.01
N GLN A 105 -17.20 -0.94 13.53
CA GLN A 105 -18.12 -0.49 14.56
C GLN A 105 -18.50 -1.65 15.46
N ALA A 106 -17.52 -2.19 16.18
CA ALA A 106 -17.76 -2.76 17.50
C ALA A 106 -16.46 -2.73 18.32
N LEU A 107 -16.58 -2.13 19.49
CA LEU A 107 -15.62 -2.02 20.57
C LEU A 107 -15.14 -3.44 20.97
N ASN A 108 -13.83 -3.64 21.07
CA ASN A 108 -13.16 -4.76 21.74
C ASN A 108 -13.22 -6.14 21.04
N SER A 109 -12.19 -6.39 20.21
CA SER A 109 -11.37 -7.63 20.17
C SER A 109 -11.22 -8.46 18.88
N GLU A 110 -11.94 -8.24 17.77
CA GLU A 110 -11.55 -8.81 16.46
C GLU A 110 -11.96 -7.86 15.31
N LEU A 111 -11.04 -6.97 14.89
CA LEU A 111 -11.29 -5.85 13.96
C LEU A 111 -10.93 -6.14 12.48
N GLY A 112 -10.52 -7.36 12.16
CA GLY A 112 -10.08 -7.74 10.81
C GLY A 112 -11.02 -8.72 10.10
N ILE A 113 -10.71 -9.00 8.84
CA ILE A 113 -11.31 -10.00 7.98
C ILE A 113 -10.57 -11.32 8.24
N PRO A 114 -11.11 -12.24 9.05
CA PRO A 114 -10.40 -13.48 9.34
C PRO A 114 -10.24 -14.32 8.07
N ILE A 115 -9.06 -14.92 7.93
CA ILE A 115 -8.83 -15.93 6.90
C ILE A 115 -9.59 -17.22 7.23
N SER A 116 -10.17 -17.84 6.21
CA SER A 116 -10.91 -19.10 6.37
C SER A 116 -9.96 -20.30 6.46
N ASN A 117 -10.36 -21.32 7.24
CA ASN A 117 -9.76 -22.67 7.25
C ASN A 117 -8.25 -22.75 7.58
N LEU A 118 -7.67 -21.68 8.12
CA LEU A 118 -6.27 -21.63 8.55
C LEU A 118 -6.14 -21.05 9.96
N ARG A 119 -5.11 -21.50 10.66
CA ARG A 119 -4.74 -20.99 11.98
C ARG A 119 -4.06 -19.63 11.85
N SER A 120 -4.62 -18.57 12.44
CA SER A 120 -4.08 -17.21 12.37
C SER A 120 -2.65 -17.09 12.89
N ASP A 121 -2.28 -17.83 13.95
CA ASP A 121 -0.92 -17.88 14.50
C ASP A 121 0.12 -18.53 13.56
N ARG A 122 -0.35 -19.15 12.47
CA ARG A 122 0.46 -19.80 11.44
C ARG A 122 0.49 -19.02 10.13
N CYS A 123 -0.20 -17.90 10.07
CA CYS A 123 -0.27 -17.04 8.89
C CYS A 123 0.34 -15.69 9.24
N GLY A 124 1.42 -15.34 8.56
CA GLY A 124 2.20 -14.13 8.81
C GLY A 124 2.26 -13.24 7.57
N VAL A 125 2.87 -12.07 7.74
CA VAL A 125 3.11 -11.11 6.66
C VAL A 125 4.61 -10.84 6.57
N VAL A 126 5.18 -11.10 5.40
CA VAL A 126 6.53 -10.62 5.07
C VAL A 126 6.39 -9.75 3.85
N MET A 127 6.68 -8.47 4.02
CA MET A 127 6.65 -7.51 2.91
C MET A 127 8.04 -6.94 2.72
N ALA A 128 8.44 -6.76 1.48
CA ALA A 128 9.63 -6.00 1.19
C ALA A 128 9.23 -4.59 0.70
N ALA A 129 9.99 -3.60 1.15
CA ALA A 129 9.73 -2.20 0.88
C ALA A 129 11.06 -1.45 0.81
N GLY A 130 11.18 -0.57 -0.19
CA GLY A 130 12.33 0.33 -0.34
C GLY A 130 12.45 1.36 0.79
N LEU A 131 13.10 2.50 0.53
CA LEU A 131 13.28 3.55 1.54
C LEU A 131 11.92 4.06 2.05
N GLY A 132 11.60 3.73 3.30
CA GLY A 132 10.45 4.24 4.05
C GLY A 132 10.78 5.55 4.78
N ILE A 133 11.58 6.42 4.15
CA ILE A 133 11.83 7.75 4.71
C ILE A 133 10.57 8.57 4.40
N ASN A 134 10.05 9.24 5.45
CA ASN A 134 8.93 10.19 5.47
C ASN A 134 8.35 10.51 4.08
N ARG A 135 7.06 10.21 3.88
CA ARG A 135 6.27 10.63 2.72
C ARG A 135 6.67 12.04 2.31
N LEU A 136 7.39 12.19 1.20
CA LEU A 136 7.92 13.49 0.77
C LEU A 136 6.77 14.49 0.55
N GLU A 137 5.58 13.98 0.24
CA GLU A 137 4.34 14.73 0.13
C GLU A 137 3.91 15.40 1.44
N ASP A 138 4.26 14.81 2.60
CA ASP A 138 3.99 15.41 3.91
C ASP A 138 4.86 16.67 4.11
N ILE A 139 6.06 16.72 3.54
CA ILE A 139 6.93 17.92 3.58
C ILE A 139 6.55 18.88 2.44
N HIS A 140 6.24 18.34 1.26
CA HIS A 140 5.95 19.11 0.05
C HIS A 140 4.78 20.08 0.20
N ARG A 141 3.76 19.76 1.02
CA ARG A 141 2.64 20.68 1.26
C ARG A 141 3.05 22.02 1.87
N TRP A 142 4.21 22.09 2.52
CA TRP A 142 4.80 23.32 3.05
C TRP A 142 5.94 23.85 2.21
N THR A 143 6.10 23.38 0.96
CA THR A 143 6.97 24.01 -0.01
C THR A 143 6.20 25.01 -0.86
N ASN A 144 6.80 26.16 -1.13
CA ASN A 144 6.23 27.17 -2.00
C ASN A 144 6.48 26.83 -3.48
N LYS A 145 5.97 27.67 -4.40
CA LYS A 145 6.10 27.46 -5.85
C LYS A 145 7.55 27.43 -6.35
N ASP A 146 8.48 27.99 -5.58
CA ASP A 146 9.91 28.01 -5.89
C ASP A 146 10.64 26.78 -5.29
N GLY A 147 9.91 25.84 -4.70
CA GLY A 147 10.47 24.64 -4.06
C GLY A 147 11.16 24.90 -2.71
N LYS A 148 11.02 26.11 -2.15
CA LYS A 148 11.57 26.45 -0.82
C LYS A 148 10.56 26.12 0.27
N PHE A 149 11.05 25.69 1.42
CA PHE A 149 10.20 25.46 2.59
C PHE A 149 9.61 26.80 3.10
N ASP A 150 8.30 26.85 3.23
CA ASP A 150 7.53 28.00 3.70
C ASP A 150 7.30 27.88 5.21
N TYR A 151 8.21 28.51 5.97
CA TYR A 151 8.19 28.50 7.43
C TYR A 151 6.94 29.17 8.03
N LEU A 152 6.38 30.18 7.35
CA LEU A 152 5.19 30.89 7.83
C LEU A 152 3.96 30.02 7.68
N LYS A 153 3.78 29.42 6.50
CA LYS A 153 2.71 28.45 6.25
C LYS A 153 2.81 27.26 7.20
N PHE A 154 4.01 26.69 7.35
CA PHE A 154 4.24 25.61 8.31
C PHE A 154 3.88 26.01 9.74
N GLY A 155 4.31 27.19 10.20
CA GLY A 155 3.96 27.67 11.55
C GLY A 155 2.46 27.85 11.77
N GLN A 156 1.73 28.33 10.76
CA GLN A 156 0.27 28.49 10.80
C GLN A 156 -0.48 27.16 10.76
N GLU A 157 0.02 26.20 9.99
CA GLU A 157 -0.59 24.88 9.76
C GLU A 157 0.07 23.77 10.60
N TYR A 158 0.96 24.10 11.53
CA TYR A 158 1.74 23.10 12.28
C TYR A 158 0.83 22.09 13.02
N LYS A 159 -0.32 22.57 13.50
CA LYS A 159 -1.36 21.74 14.14
C LYS A 159 -1.95 20.66 13.21
N ASP A 160 -1.83 20.82 11.90
CA ASP A 160 -2.29 19.87 10.88
C ASP A 160 -1.21 18.84 10.53
N VAL A 161 0.00 18.97 11.09
CA VAL A 161 1.02 17.92 11.04
C VAL A 161 0.50 16.74 11.85
N HIS A 162 0.45 15.55 11.23
CA HIS A 162 0.04 14.36 11.95
C HIS A 162 1.00 14.09 13.12
N ARG A 163 0.48 13.85 14.32
CA ARG A 163 1.29 13.64 15.53
C ARG A 163 2.33 12.52 15.39
N GLU A 164 1.99 11.52 14.58
CA GLU A 164 2.83 10.37 14.29
C GLU A 164 3.67 10.53 13.02
N SER A 165 3.74 11.71 12.37
CA SER A 165 4.34 11.88 11.04
C SER A 165 5.74 11.26 10.87
N LEU A 166 6.56 11.28 11.94
CA LEU A 166 7.91 10.66 11.96
C LEU A 166 7.92 9.12 11.95
N VAL A 167 6.85 8.48 12.42
CA VAL A 167 6.76 7.01 12.59
C VAL A 167 5.67 6.37 11.74
N LYS A 168 4.75 7.19 11.22
CA LYS A 168 3.54 6.78 10.51
C LYS A 168 3.87 6.04 9.21
N ASN A 169 4.86 6.51 8.48
CA ASN A 169 5.21 5.99 7.15
C ASN A 169 6.43 5.06 7.17
N ASN A 170 6.76 4.49 8.33
CA ASN A 170 7.86 3.53 8.45
C ASN A 170 7.70 2.38 7.44
N SER A 171 8.82 1.81 7.00
CA SER A 171 8.83 0.77 5.96
C SER A 171 7.92 -0.42 6.32
N ASN A 172 7.80 -0.74 7.62
CA ASN A 172 7.01 -1.85 8.16
C ASN A 172 5.51 -1.56 8.36
N ARG A 173 5.06 -0.32 8.17
CA ARG A 173 3.64 0.07 8.35
C ARG A 173 2.68 -0.78 7.50
N PRO A 174 2.92 -0.98 6.19
CA PRO A 174 2.00 -1.75 5.36
C PRO A 174 1.88 -3.22 5.83
N ALA A 175 2.99 -3.86 6.20
CA ALA A 175 2.97 -5.24 6.70
C ALA A 175 2.16 -5.38 7.99
N SER A 176 2.25 -4.39 8.87
CA SER A 176 1.48 -4.33 10.12
C SER A 176 -0.03 -4.18 9.86
N LEU A 177 -0.40 -3.28 8.95
CA LEU A 177 -1.80 -3.02 8.60
C LEU A 177 -2.44 -4.19 7.84
N ILE A 178 -1.69 -4.89 6.99
CA ILE A 178 -2.16 -6.14 6.35
C ILE A 178 -2.43 -7.18 7.44
N ALA A 179 -1.51 -7.37 8.39
CA ALA A 179 -1.67 -8.35 9.45
C ALA A 179 -2.88 -8.05 10.34
N GLU A 180 -3.05 -6.79 10.76
CA GLU A 180 -4.21 -6.32 11.52
C GLU A 180 -5.50 -6.55 10.71
N ARG A 181 -5.53 -6.11 9.45
CA ARG A 181 -6.71 -6.19 8.59
C ARG A 181 -7.17 -7.62 8.35
N PHE A 182 -6.28 -8.58 8.23
CA PHE A 182 -6.63 -9.96 7.87
C PHE A 182 -6.47 -10.95 9.04
N CYS A 183 -6.36 -10.45 10.27
CA CYS A 183 -6.17 -11.24 11.49
C CYS A 183 -5.00 -12.25 11.37
N LEU A 184 -3.87 -11.81 10.84
CA LEU A 184 -2.67 -12.64 10.64
C LEU A 184 -1.75 -12.47 11.86
N HIS A 185 -1.75 -13.47 12.75
CA HIS A 185 -1.04 -13.42 14.04
C HIS A 185 0.30 -14.16 14.03
N GLY A 186 0.72 -14.65 12.86
CA GLY A 186 2.02 -15.26 12.66
C GLY A 186 3.15 -14.23 12.54
N TYR A 187 4.27 -14.66 11.96
CA TYR A 187 5.47 -13.84 11.77
C TYR A 187 5.18 -12.57 10.95
N ASN A 188 5.51 -11.40 11.49
CA ASN A 188 5.37 -10.11 10.80
C ASN A 188 6.74 -9.46 10.65
N ALA A 189 7.18 -9.24 9.41
CA ALA A 189 8.48 -8.64 9.13
C ALA A 189 8.48 -7.77 7.88
N THR A 190 9.47 -6.88 7.82
CA THR A 190 9.73 -6.07 6.64
C THR A 190 11.20 -6.14 6.26
N ILE A 191 11.44 -6.32 4.95
CA ILE A 191 12.79 -6.41 4.38
C ILE A 191 13.02 -5.17 3.51
N THR A 192 14.13 -4.46 3.74
CA THR A 192 14.51 -3.28 2.95
C THR A 192 15.89 -3.48 2.35
N THR A 193 15.91 -3.57 1.03
CA THR A 193 17.04 -3.95 0.17
C THR A 193 17.04 -3.16 -1.14
N ALA A 194 16.56 -1.91 -1.09
CA ALA A 194 16.41 -1.02 -2.25
C ALA A 194 15.57 -1.67 -3.38
N CYS A 195 16.11 -1.78 -4.60
CA CYS A 195 15.40 -2.35 -5.74
C CYS A 195 15.25 -3.88 -5.69
N ALA A 196 15.93 -4.56 -4.77
CA ALA A 196 15.75 -5.99 -4.52
C ALA A 196 14.70 -6.27 -3.44
N SER A 197 13.95 -5.23 -3.04
CA SER A 197 12.75 -5.35 -2.19
C SER A 197 11.50 -5.66 -3.01
#